data_AF-A0A161PFM0-F1
#
_entry.id   AF-A0A161PFM0-F1
#
_cell.length_a   1.000
_cell.length_b   1.000
_cell.length_c   1.000
_cell.angle_alpha   90.00
_cell.angle_beta   90.00
_cell.angle_gamma   90.00
#
_symmetry.space_group_name_H-M   'P 1'
#
loop_
_entity.id
_entity.type
_entity.pdbx_description
1 polymer ?
#
loop_
_entity_poly.entity_id
_entity_poly.type
_entity_poly.pdbx_seq_one_letter_code
_entity_poly.pdbx_strand_id
1 'polypeptide(L)' 'MTKDKYEATFHFEHTVVHVVSPEYVTEKESQQLLNSFHLAGWNAWNSLNTKQQERLNQDEE' A
#
# COMPACT_ATOMS: atom_id res chain seq x y z
N MET A 1 -19.53 17.44 -11.74
CA MET A 1 -19.00 16.20 -12.34
C MET A 1 -19.19 15.11 -11.32
N THR A 2 -20.05 14.14 -11.60
CA THR A 2 -20.29 12.98 -10.74
C THR A 2 -18.99 12.18 -10.67
N LYS A 3 -18.37 12.09 -9.48
CA LYS A 3 -17.28 11.14 -9.23
C LYS A 3 -17.86 9.75 -9.47
N ASP A 4 -17.44 9.08 -10.55
CA ASP A 4 -17.81 7.69 -10.76
C ASP A 4 -17.24 6.86 -9.60
N LYS A 5 -18.10 6.08 -8.95
CA LYS A 5 -17.80 5.31 -7.73
C LYS A 5 -16.76 4.21 -7.94
N TYR A 6 -16.49 3.87 -9.20
CA TYR A 6 -15.67 2.74 -9.61
C TYR A 6 -14.75 3.19 -10.75
N GLU A 7 -13.50 2.73 -10.72
CA GLU A 7 -12.51 3.02 -11.76
C GLU A 7 -12.82 2.26 -13.05
N ALA A 8 -13.28 1.02 -12.92
CA ALA A 8 -13.76 0.22 -14.04
C ALA A 8 -14.93 -0.68 -13.60
N THR A 9 -15.78 -1.06 -14.55
CA THR A 9 -16.81 -2.07 -14.33
C THR A 9 -16.82 -3.03 -15.52
N PHE A 10 -16.68 -4.32 -15.24
CA PHE A 10 -16.70 -5.39 -16.24
C PHE A 10 -17.96 -6.24 -16.08
N HIS A 11 -18.59 -6.60 -17.20
CA HIS A 11 -19.79 -7.44 -17.24
C HIS A 11 -19.44 -8.78 -17.88
N PHE A 12 -19.71 -9.88 -17.18
CA PHE A 12 -19.48 -11.25 -17.63
C PHE A 12 -20.76 -12.05 -17.46
N GLU A 13 -21.56 -12.21 -18.52
CA GLU A 13 -22.84 -12.96 -18.55
C GLU A 13 -23.80 -12.65 -17.37
N HIS A 14 -23.58 -13.28 -16.20
CA HIS A 14 -24.36 -13.12 -14.96
C HIS A 14 -23.61 -12.39 -13.81
N THR A 15 -22.37 -11.95 -14.04
CA THR A 15 -21.48 -11.36 -13.03
C THR A 15 -21.08 -9.96 -13.43
N VAL A 16 -21.10 -9.03 -12.46
CA VAL A 16 -20.57 -7.68 -12.61
C VAL A 16 -19.38 -7.51 -11.65
N VAL A 17 -18.24 -7.12 -12.20
CA VAL A 17 -17.00 -6.86 -11.43
C VAL A 17 -16.76 -5.36 -11.41
N HIS A 18 -16.75 -4.77 -10.22
CA HIS A 18 -16.39 -3.37 -10.02
C HIS A 18 -14.94 -3.27 -9.54
N VAL A 19 -14.09 -2.60 -10.31
CA VAL A 19 -12.74 -2.23 -9.87
C VAL A 19 -12.83 -0.92 -9.12
N VAL A 20 -12.49 -0.97 -7.83
CA VAL A 20 -12.38 0.21 -6.99
C VAL A 20 -10.90 0.57 -6.94
N SER A 21 -10.50 1.66 -7.60
CA SER A 21 -9.19 2.22 -7.28
C SER A 21 -9.23 2.79 -5.88
N PRO A 22 -8.14 2.68 -5.10
CA PRO A 22 -7.97 3.54 -3.94
C PRO A 22 -8.21 4.99 -4.40
N GLU A 23 -8.93 5.75 -3.59
CA GLU A 23 -9.30 7.13 -3.91
C GLU A 23 -8.04 7.86 -4.42
N TYR A 24 -8.11 8.51 -5.60
CA TYR A 24 -6.96 9.14 -6.23
C TYR A 24 -6.30 10.09 -5.23
N VAL A 25 -5.26 9.60 -4.55
CA VAL A 25 -4.41 10.42 -3.71
C VAL A 25 -3.60 11.28 -4.67
N THR A 26 -3.59 12.57 -4.41
CA THR A 26 -2.71 13.47 -5.15
C THR A 26 -1.26 13.00 -4.99
N GLU A 27 -0.38 13.34 -5.93
CA GLU A 27 1.04 13.00 -5.84
C GLU A 27 1.65 13.42 -4.49
N LYS A 28 1.19 14.57 -3.96
CA LYS A 28 1.56 15.07 -2.64
C LYS A 28 1.10 14.14 -1.50
N GLU A 29 -0.15 13.70 -1.52
CA GLU A 29 -0.69 12.79 -0.49
C GLU A 29 -0.05 11.41 -0.57
N SER A 30 0.20 10.92 -1.79
CA SER A 30 0.95 9.70 -2.03
C SER A 30 2.36 9.79 -1.43
N GLN A 31 3.08 10.88 -1.67
CA GLN A 31 4.41 11.10 -1.10
C GLN A 31 4.37 11.20 0.42
N GLN A 32 3.35 11.83 1.00
CA GLN A 32 3.17 11.89 2.45
C GLN A 32 2.95 10.50 3.05
N LEU A 33 2.13 9.67 2.39
CA LEU A 33 1.86 8.30 2.82
C LEU A 33 3.12 7.42 2.72
N LEU A 34 3.86 7.52 1.61
CA LEU A 34 5.14 6.83 1.43
C LEU A 34 6.14 7.22 2.52
N ASN A 35 6.28 8.52 2.80
CA ASN A 35 7.16 9.00 3.87
C ASN A 35 6.73 8.43 5.23
N SER A 36 5.43 8.34 5.50
CA SER A 36 4.91 7.74 6.73
C SER A 36 5.28 6.25 6.84
N PHE A 37 5.14 5.49 5.75
CA PHE A 37 5.55 4.08 5.73
C PHE A 37 7.05 3.89 5.89
N HIS A 38 7.88 4.72 5.25
CA HIS A 38 9.33 4.67 5.43
C HIS A 38 9.72 4.95 6.88
N LEU A 39 9.13 5.96 7.50
CA LEU A 39 9.36 6.26 8.92
C LEU A 39 8.89 5.13 9.83
N ALA A 40 7.71 4.56 9.57
CA ALA A 40 7.19 3.43 10.33
C ALA A 40 8.10 2.20 10.21
N GLY A 41 8.55 1.87 9.01
CA GLY A 41 9.49 0.78 8.75
C GLY A 41 10.83 1.00 9.43
N TRP A 42 11.37 2.22 9.34
CA TRP A 42 12.63 2.59 10.00
C TRP A 42 12.53 2.51 11.53
N ASN A 43 11.43 3.00 12.10
CA ASN A 43 11.18 2.91 13.54
C ASN A 43 11.01 1.45 13.99
N ALA A 44 10.27 0.65 13.23
CA ALA A 44 10.12 -0.78 13.49
C ALA A 44 11.49 -1.47 13.46
N TRP A 45 12.31 -1.22 12.44
CA TRP A 45 13.66 -1.78 12.34
C TRP A 45 14.54 -1.42 13.54
N ASN A 46 14.56 -0.15 13.94
CA ASN A 46 15.36 0.33 15.08
C ASN A 46 14.82 -0.12 16.44
N SER A 47 13.57 -0.56 16.51
CA SER A 47 13.00 -1.15 17.73
C SER A 47 13.45 -2.60 17.97
N LEU A 48 14.00 -3.25 16.95
CA LEU A 48 14.50 -4.62 17.04
C LEU A 48 15.88 -4.66 17.69
N ASN A 49 16.17 -5.73 18.43
CA ASN A 49 17.53 -6.01 18.88
C ASN A 49 18.38 -6.65 17.76
N THR A 50 19.70 -6.65 17.94
CA THR A 50 20.65 -7.15 16.94
C THR A 50 20.35 -8.58 16.46
N LYS A 51 19.96 -9.50 17.36
CA LYS A 51 19.60 -10.88 16.98
C LYS A 51 18.31 -10.98 16.17
N GLN A 52 17.39 -10.03 16.33
CA GLN A 52 16.17 -9.96 15.52
C GLN A 52 16.47 -9.39 14.14
N GLN A 53 17.30 -8.34 14.08
CA GLN A 53 17.75 -7.76 12.81
C GLN A 53 18.53 -8.76 11.97
N GLU A 54 19.48 -9.48 12.58
CA GLU A 54 20.28 -10.52 11.90
C GLU A 54 19.41 -11.64 11.32
N ARG A 55 18.38 -12.09 12.06
CA ARG A 55 17.45 -13.12 11.55
C ARG A 55 16.67 -12.64 10.33
N LEU A 56 16.12 -11.42 10.38
CA LEU A 56 15.37 -10.87 9.24
C LEU A 56 16.24 -10.66 8.00
N ASN A 57 17.53 -10.37 8.19
CA ASN A 57 18.47 -10.23 7.08
C ASN A 57 18.94 -11.57 6.50
N GLN A 58 18.75 -12.68 7.21
CA GLN A 58 19.12 -14.03 6.75
C GLN A 58 18.02 -14.71 5.93
N ASP A 59 16.78 -14.22 6.01
CA ASP A 59 15.65 -14.76 5.23
C ASP A 59 15.65 -14.26 3.75
N GLU A 60 16.65 -13.46 3.35
CA GLU A 60 16.82 -12.92 1.98
C GLU A 60 17.89 -13.65 1.13
N GLU A 61 18.51 -14.73 1.64
CA GLU A 61 19.44 -15.62 0.89
C GLU A 61 18.78 -16.93 0.41
#